data_AF-A0A432EPA1-F1
#
_entry.id   AF-A0A432EPA1-F1
#
_cell.length_a   1.000
_cell.length_b   1.000
_cell.length_c   1.000
_cell.angle_alpha   90.00
_cell.angle_beta   90.00
_cell.angle_gamma   90.00
#
_symmetry.space_group_name_H-M   'P 1'
#
loop_
_entity.id
_entity.type
_entity.pdbx_description
1 polymer ?
#
loop_
_entity_poly.entity_id
_entity_poly.type
_entity_poly.pdbx_seq_one_letter_code
_entity_poly.pdbx_strand_id
1 'polypeptide(L)'
;MQRLKLHLILILLVTAGAIWTVLTKPINYGLDLKGGIEIVIYPQVEKALLSQYEKYAVSLVDIFNKEGLPVLDYKVSAEGIALKVLGNSEKVVRIIKDNFGNLFEVEVKKDLYVVKLSERQLRKFKETIISQTIEVLRKRVDNLGVVQAIVTRLGDKYIYVELPGVLDPERAKEIIGKTAKLEFLPVLEVAKDKKVLKELARKYKNVKILEGDDGFYYLVETSPVITGSDLTDAYPSSDSFGRPAVGFSLSPEASKRFAHFTQTHIGKRMAIVLDNRVVSAPIIQAKIYDKGIITGRFTPQEVKNLVVILKGGALPTDLKI
;
A
#
# COMPACT_ATOMS: atom_id res chain seq x y z
N MET A 1 7.41 29.15 63.14
CA MET A 1 7.85 29.82 61.89
C MET A 1 8.50 28.88 60.87
N GLN A 2 9.27 27.84 61.27
CA GLN A 2 9.95 26.95 60.32
C GLN A 2 8.99 26.15 59.40
N ARG A 3 7.86 25.64 59.91
CA ARG A 3 6.87 24.93 59.07
C ARG A 3 6.25 25.82 58.00
N LEU A 4 6.03 27.12 58.28
CA LEU A 4 5.45 28.07 57.32
C LEU A 4 6.43 28.35 56.15
N LYS A 5 7.74 28.47 56.44
CA LYS A 5 8.77 28.65 55.41
C LYS A 5 8.88 27.44 54.49
N LEU A 6 8.75 26.23 55.03
CA LEU A 6 8.78 25.00 54.23
C LEU A 6 7.59 24.93 53.25
N HIS A 7 6.38 25.31 53.70
CA HIS A 7 5.20 25.35 52.84
C HIS A 7 5.32 26.43 51.75
N LEU A 8 5.87 27.60 52.07
CA LEU A 8 6.11 28.66 51.09
C LEU A 8 7.11 28.25 50.00
N ILE A 9 8.19 27.56 50.37
CA ILE A 9 9.16 27.02 49.40
C ILE A 9 8.50 25.97 48.52
N LEU A 10 7.71 25.06 49.08
CA LEU A 10 7.02 24.02 48.33
C LEU A 10 6.03 24.62 47.33
N ILE A 11 5.24 25.61 47.75
CA ILE A 11 4.32 26.34 46.87
C ILE A 11 5.08 27.01 45.74
N LEU A 12 6.20 27.68 46.02
CA LEU A 12 6.99 28.38 45.02
C LEU A 12 7.64 27.40 44.01
N LEU A 13 8.03 26.21 44.46
CA LEU A 13 8.56 25.15 43.60
C LEU A 13 7.47 24.57 42.69
N VAL A 14 6.28 24.35 43.23
CA VAL A 14 5.12 23.86 42.46
C VAL A 14 4.64 24.90 41.45
N THR A 15 4.57 26.18 41.84
CA THR A 15 4.18 27.25 40.90
C THR A 15 5.24 27.48 39.84
N ALA A 16 6.52 27.47 40.19
CA ALA A 16 7.61 27.54 39.21
C ALA A 16 7.57 26.34 38.25
N GLY A 17 7.32 25.13 38.75
CA GLY A 17 7.14 23.93 37.91
C GLY A 17 5.91 24.03 37.01
N ALA A 18 4.78 24.54 37.51
CA ALA A 18 3.57 24.76 36.72
C ALA A 18 3.79 25.82 35.62
N ILE A 19 4.42 26.94 35.95
CA ILE A 19 4.79 28.00 34.98
C ILE A 19 5.75 27.45 33.93
N TRP A 20 6.76 26.69 34.35
CA TRP A 20 7.71 26.04 33.45
C TRP A 20 7.01 25.08 32.48
N THR A 21 6.10 24.24 32.98
CA THR A 21 5.34 23.31 32.13
C THR A 21 4.39 24.02 31.16
N VAL A 22 3.77 25.13 31.56
CA VAL A 22 2.94 25.95 30.66
C VAL A 22 3.78 26.64 29.58
N LEU A 23 4.97 27.16 29.93
CA LEU A 23 5.88 27.82 28.99
C LEU A 23 6.58 26.85 28.03
N THR A 24 6.81 25.59 28.45
CA THR A 24 7.54 24.59 27.64
C THR A 24 6.65 23.64 26.86
N LYS A 25 5.35 23.53 27.20
CA LYS A 25 4.42 22.74 26.38
C LYS A 25 3.96 23.55 25.17
N PRO A 26 4.24 23.10 23.94
CA PRO A 26 3.69 23.75 22.75
C PRO A 26 2.17 23.64 22.77
N ILE A 27 1.48 24.79 22.77
CA ILE A 27 0.02 24.86 22.67
C ILE A 27 -0.40 24.33 21.30
N ASN A 28 -1.40 23.44 21.27
CA ASN A 28 -1.95 22.93 20.03
C ASN A 28 -2.91 23.97 19.46
N TYR A 29 -2.41 24.82 18.57
CA TYR A 29 -3.26 25.77 17.86
C TYR A 29 -4.01 24.99 16.78
N GLY A 30 -5.34 24.92 16.90
CA GLY A 30 -6.21 24.35 15.87
C GLY A 30 -6.18 25.17 14.58
N LEU A 31 -6.87 24.65 13.56
CA LEU A 31 -6.97 25.26 12.24
C LEU A 31 -7.34 26.75 12.28
N ASP A 32 -8.30 27.12 13.13
CA ASP A 32 -8.83 28.49 13.27
C ASP A 32 -7.76 29.53 13.63
N LEU A 33 -6.66 29.11 14.26
CA LEU A 33 -5.59 30.02 14.72
C LEU A 33 -4.32 29.95 13.86
N LYS A 34 -4.10 28.86 13.11
CA LYS A 34 -2.92 28.66 12.26
C LYS A 34 -3.19 28.75 10.75
N GLY A 35 -4.45 28.64 10.33
CA GLY A 35 -4.81 28.36 8.94
C GLY A 35 -4.37 26.97 8.49
N GLY A 36 -4.88 26.48 7.36
CA GLY A 36 -4.58 25.14 6.84
C GLY A 36 -5.75 24.54 6.06
N ILE A 37 -5.82 23.20 6.03
CA ILE A 37 -6.89 22.48 5.33
C ILE A 37 -7.49 21.36 6.18
N GLU A 38 -8.78 21.17 5.97
CA GLU A 38 -9.59 20.11 6.55
C GLU A 38 -10.07 19.19 5.42
N ILE A 39 -9.89 17.88 5.61
CA ILE A 39 -10.19 16.88 4.59
C ILE A 39 -10.93 15.72 5.23
N VAL A 40 -12.08 15.35 4.63
CA VAL A 40 -12.81 14.13 4.96
C VAL A 40 -12.54 13.11 3.87
N ILE A 41 -11.98 11.97 4.26
CA ILE A 41 -11.55 10.92 3.36
C ILE A 41 -12.46 9.71 3.52
N TYR A 42 -12.88 9.11 2.40
CA TYR A 42 -13.66 7.88 2.35
C TYR A 42 -12.85 6.74 1.71
N PRO A 43 -12.25 5.83 2.52
CA PRO A 43 -11.57 4.65 2.01
C PRO A 43 -12.52 3.71 1.27
N GLN A 44 -12.15 3.28 0.07
CA GLN A 44 -12.96 2.41 -0.78
C GLN A 44 -12.89 0.93 -0.33
N VAL A 45 -13.35 0.62 0.88
CA VAL A 45 -13.23 -0.73 1.48
C VAL A 45 -13.81 -1.84 0.59
N GLU A 46 -14.86 -1.55 -0.17
CA GLU A 46 -15.45 -2.47 -1.15
C GLU A 46 -14.48 -2.86 -2.27
N LYS A 47 -13.65 -1.93 -2.77
CA LYS A 47 -12.59 -2.22 -3.76
C LYS A 47 -11.48 -3.07 -3.15
N ALA A 48 -11.11 -2.78 -1.90
CA ALA A 48 -10.13 -3.58 -1.16
C ALA A 48 -10.62 -5.02 -1.00
N LEU A 49 -11.90 -5.19 -0.66
CA LEU A 49 -12.55 -6.47 -0.49
C LEU A 49 -12.62 -7.25 -1.81
N LEU A 50 -12.99 -6.58 -2.91
CA LEU A 50 -12.96 -7.17 -4.24
C LEU A 50 -11.56 -7.71 -4.58
N SER A 51 -10.53 -6.88 -4.41
CA SER A 51 -9.14 -7.28 -4.66
C SER A 51 -8.70 -8.45 -3.78
N GLN A 52 -9.20 -8.52 -2.54
CA GLN A 52 -8.92 -9.63 -1.64
C GLN A 52 -9.63 -10.91 -2.08
N TYR A 53 -10.89 -10.81 -2.52
CA TYR A 53 -11.63 -11.95 -3.07
C TYR A 53 -11.03 -12.45 -4.39
N GLU A 54 -10.48 -11.58 -5.24
CA GLU A 54 -9.77 -12.01 -6.45
C GLU A 54 -8.57 -12.91 -6.11
N LYS A 55 -7.77 -12.52 -5.10
CA LYS A 55 -6.64 -13.33 -4.62
C LYS A 55 -7.10 -14.68 -4.06
N TYR A 56 -8.19 -14.68 -3.29
CA TYR A 56 -8.76 -15.91 -2.76
C TYR A 56 -9.35 -16.79 -3.87
N ALA A 57 -9.98 -16.20 -4.89
CA ALA A 57 -10.54 -16.94 -6.02
C ALA A 57 -9.46 -17.70 -6.78
N VAL A 58 -8.32 -17.06 -7.06
CA VAL A 58 -7.15 -17.72 -7.68
C VAL A 58 -6.69 -18.89 -6.82
N SER A 59 -6.52 -18.68 -5.52
CA SER A 59 -6.08 -19.72 -4.58
C SER A 59 -7.07 -20.89 -4.49
N LEU A 60 -8.38 -20.58 -4.45
CA LEU A 60 -9.44 -21.58 -4.41
C LEU A 60 -9.44 -22.41 -5.70
N VAL A 61 -9.38 -21.78 -6.87
CA VAL A 61 -9.31 -22.47 -8.17
C VAL A 61 -8.11 -23.40 -8.22
N ASP A 62 -6.94 -22.95 -7.78
CA ASP A 62 -5.72 -23.77 -7.74
C ASP A 62 -5.87 -24.98 -6.81
N ILE A 63 -6.48 -24.82 -5.63
CA ILE A 63 -6.73 -25.90 -4.68
C ILE A 63 -7.75 -26.90 -5.26
N PHE A 64 -8.87 -26.42 -5.81
CA PHE A 64 -9.91 -27.27 -6.39
C PHE A 64 -9.40 -28.10 -7.56
N ASN A 65 -8.59 -27.51 -8.44
CA ASN A 65 -7.98 -28.23 -9.55
C ASN A 65 -7.01 -29.33 -9.07
N LYS A 66 -6.26 -29.11 -7.98
CA LYS A 66 -5.38 -30.13 -7.37
C LYS A 66 -6.16 -31.29 -6.75
N GLU A 67 -7.32 -31.00 -6.16
CA GLU A 67 -8.21 -31.99 -5.51
C GLU A 67 -9.15 -32.73 -6.48
N GLY A 68 -8.96 -32.52 -7.79
CA GLY A 68 -9.73 -33.17 -8.85
C GLY A 68 -11.16 -32.63 -9.00
N LEU A 69 -11.42 -31.40 -8.59
CA LEU A 69 -12.71 -30.71 -8.76
C LEU A 69 -12.54 -29.53 -9.72
N PRO A 70 -12.75 -29.71 -11.04
CA PRO A 70 -12.56 -28.64 -12.00
C PRO A 70 -13.59 -27.52 -11.78
N VAL A 71 -13.09 -26.28 -11.66
CA VAL A 71 -13.92 -25.08 -11.63
C VAL A 71 -14.26 -24.69 -13.06
N LEU A 72 -15.55 -24.71 -13.42
CA LEU A 72 -16.00 -24.40 -14.78
C LEU A 72 -15.97 -22.90 -15.08
N ASP A 73 -16.38 -22.10 -14.11
CA ASP A 73 -16.44 -20.66 -14.19
C ASP A 73 -16.39 -20.07 -12.79
N TYR A 74 -15.89 -18.84 -12.66
CA TYR A 74 -16.01 -18.10 -11.42
C TYR A 74 -16.20 -16.60 -11.67
N LYS A 75 -17.01 -15.99 -10.81
CA LYS A 75 -17.20 -14.54 -10.79
C LYS A 75 -16.88 -14.02 -9.40
N VAL A 76 -16.17 -12.90 -9.36
CA VAL A 76 -15.79 -12.23 -8.11
C VAL A 76 -16.53 -10.91 -8.01
N SER A 77 -17.12 -10.64 -6.85
CA SER A 77 -17.73 -9.35 -6.54
C SER A 77 -17.44 -8.96 -5.08
N ALA A 78 -17.84 -7.76 -4.66
CA ALA A 78 -17.76 -7.36 -3.26
C ALA A 78 -18.66 -8.20 -2.33
N GLU A 79 -19.64 -8.92 -2.89
CA GLU A 79 -20.55 -9.79 -2.15
C GLU A 79 -19.97 -11.19 -1.92
N GLY A 80 -18.92 -11.59 -2.64
CA GLY A 80 -18.26 -12.89 -2.50
C GLY A 80 -17.72 -13.44 -3.81
N ILE A 81 -17.31 -14.71 -3.77
CA ILE A 81 -16.79 -15.47 -4.89
C ILE A 81 -17.85 -16.49 -5.30
N ALA A 82 -18.43 -16.32 -6.48
CA ALA A 82 -19.37 -17.26 -7.07
C ALA A 82 -18.60 -18.27 -7.93
N LEU A 83 -18.50 -19.52 -7.46
CA LEU A 83 -17.82 -20.62 -8.14
C LEU A 83 -18.84 -21.57 -8.76
N LYS A 84 -18.69 -21.88 -10.04
CA LYS A 84 -19.43 -22.97 -10.69
C LYS A 84 -18.56 -24.21 -10.71
N VAL A 85 -18.90 -25.21 -9.89
CA VAL A 85 -18.09 -26.42 -9.70
C VAL A 85 -18.95 -27.64 -10.02
N LEU A 86 -18.41 -28.55 -10.83
CA LEU A 86 -19.01 -29.87 -11.02
C LEU A 86 -18.55 -30.80 -9.90
N GLY A 87 -19.47 -31.18 -9.00
CA GLY A 87 -19.14 -32.14 -7.94
C GLY A 87 -20.14 -32.16 -6.79
N ASN A 88 -19.87 -33.04 -5.83
CA ASN A 88 -20.64 -33.14 -4.58
C ASN A 88 -20.39 -31.90 -3.71
N SER A 89 -21.47 -31.22 -3.31
CA SER A 89 -21.46 -30.04 -2.46
C SER A 89 -20.74 -30.25 -1.12
N GLU A 90 -20.83 -31.44 -0.54
CA GLU A 90 -20.15 -31.78 0.71
C GLU A 90 -18.63 -31.76 0.56
N LYS A 91 -18.12 -32.29 -0.57
CA LYS A 91 -16.67 -32.30 -0.85
C LYS A 91 -16.14 -30.87 -1.05
N VAL A 92 -16.91 -30.03 -1.75
CA VAL A 92 -16.56 -28.61 -1.99
C VAL A 92 -16.48 -27.85 -0.66
N VAL A 93 -17.51 -27.93 0.18
CA VAL A 93 -17.55 -27.24 1.47
C VAL A 93 -16.44 -27.75 2.40
N ARG A 94 -16.17 -29.06 2.39
CA ARG A 94 -15.08 -29.66 3.17
C ARG A 94 -13.71 -29.12 2.77
N ILE A 95 -13.39 -29.08 1.48
CA ILE A 95 -12.10 -28.55 1.00
C ILE A 95 -11.89 -27.10 1.44
N ILE A 96 -12.93 -26.27 1.36
CA ILE A 96 -12.86 -24.88 1.81
C ILE A 96 -12.59 -24.83 3.32
N LYS A 97 -13.31 -25.63 4.11
CA LYS A 97 -13.14 -25.67 5.57
C LYS A 97 -11.77 -26.20 5.99
N ASP A 98 -11.26 -27.22 5.31
CA ASP A 98 -9.97 -27.84 5.63
C ASP A 98 -8.80 -26.89 5.31
N ASN A 99 -8.89 -26.09 4.23
CA ASN A 99 -7.83 -25.16 3.80
C ASN A 99 -7.93 -23.77 4.45
N PHE A 100 -9.15 -23.28 4.73
CA PHE A 100 -9.40 -21.91 5.18
C PHE A 100 -10.10 -21.82 6.54
N GLY A 101 -10.39 -22.95 7.20
CA GLY A 101 -11.06 -22.98 8.50
C GLY A 101 -12.40 -22.23 8.49
N ASN A 102 -12.59 -21.35 9.47
CA ASN A 102 -13.80 -20.53 9.63
C ASN A 102 -13.66 -19.14 8.97
N LEU A 103 -12.83 -19.01 7.92
CA LEU A 103 -12.69 -17.75 7.20
C LEU A 103 -13.94 -17.44 6.37
N PHE A 104 -14.53 -18.45 5.76
CA PHE A 104 -15.63 -18.30 4.81
C PHE A 104 -16.94 -18.93 5.29
N GLU A 105 -18.04 -18.32 4.87
CA GLU A 105 -19.38 -18.89 4.80
C GLU A 105 -19.67 -19.28 3.34
N VAL A 106 -20.30 -20.44 3.12
CA VAL A 106 -20.56 -20.98 1.77
C VAL A 106 -22.06 -21.16 1.59
N GLU A 107 -22.65 -20.41 0.68
CA GLU A 107 -24.04 -20.60 0.25
C GLU A 107 -24.07 -21.48 -1.01
N VAL A 108 -24.84 -22.57 -0.97
CA VAL A 108 -24.97 -23.52 -2.09
C VAL A 108 -26.28 -23.28 -2.83
N LYS A 109 -26.20 -23.00 -4.14
CA LYS A 109 -27.34 -22.84 -5.04
C LYS A 109 -27.17 -23.78 -6.24
N LYS A 110 -27.61 -25.04 -6.10
CA LYS A 110 -27.36 -26.12 -7.09
C LYS A 110 -25.86 -26.29 -7.35
N ASP A 111 -25.38 -25.93 -8.53
CA ASP A 111 -23.96 -26.03 -8.94
C ASP A 111 -23.18 -24.73 -8.72
N LEU A 112 -23.83 -23.70 -8.15
CA LEU A 112 -23.23 -22.41 -7.85
C LEU A 112 -22.95 -22.30 -6.35
N TYR A 113 -21.67 -22.13 -6.01
CA TYR A 113 -21.20 -21.97 -4.63
C TYR A 113 -20.78 -20.53 -4.42
N VAL A 114 -21.43 -19.82 -3.51
CA VAL A 114 -21.07 -18.45 -3.17
C VAL A 114 -20.27 -18.45 -1.86
N VAL A 115 -18.98 -18.20 -1.98
CA VAL A 115 -18.02 -18.17 -0.88
C VAL A 115 -17.84 -16.72 -0.42
N LYS A 116 -18.21 -16.43 0.83
CA LYS A 116 -18.15 -15.08 1.41
C LYS A 116 -17.34 -15.09 2.68
N LEU A 117 -16.64 -14.02 3.01
CA LEU A 117 -16.06 -13.88 4.34
C LEU A 117 -17.17 -13.95 5.39
N SER A 118 -16.96 -14.72 6.45
CA SER A 118 -17.89 -14.71 7.59
C SER A 118 -18.05 -13.30 8.15
N GLU A 119 -19.18 -12.99 8.76
CA GLU A 119 -19.42 -11.61 9.25
C GLU A 119 -18.32 -11.10 10.18
N ARG A 120 -17.78 -11.99 11.02
CA ARG A 120 -16.67 -11.68 11.92
C ARG A 120 -15.41 -11.29 11.15
N GLN A 121 -15.08 -12.02 10.08
CA GLN A 121 -13.91 -11.72 9.26
C GLN A 121 -14.13 -10.47 8.43
N LEU A 122 -15.34 -10.24 7.92
CA LEU A 122 -15.68 -9.04 7.18
C LEU A 122 -15.56 -7.78 8.06
N ARG A 123 -16.03 -7.82 9.31
CA ARG A 123 -15.86 -6.70 10.27
C ARG A 123 -14.38 -6.46 10.57
N LYS A 124 -13.63 -7.51 10.88
CA LYS A 124 -12.18 -7.42 11.13
C LYS A 124 -11.42 -6.86 9.93
N PHE A 125 -11.80 -7.27 8.71
CA PHE A 125 -11.21 -6.75 7.48
C PHE A 125 -11.47 -5.24 7.34
N LYS A 126 -12.73 -4.79 7.50
CA LYS A 126 -13.09 -3.37 7.44
C LYS A 126 -12.29 -2.54 8.46
N GLU A 127 -12.21 -3.00 9.70
CA GLU A 127 -11.42 -2.34 10.75
C GLU A 127 -9.94 -2.26 10.39
N THR A 128 -9.37 -3.37 9.92
CA THR A 128 -7.95 -3.44 9.51
C THR A 128 -7.66 -2.44 8.39
N ILE A 129 -8.51 -2.36 7.37
CA ILE A 129 -8.34 -1.41 6.25
C ILE A 129 -8.35 0.03 6.74
N ILE A 130 -9.28 0.39 7.63
CA ILE A 130 -9.37 1.74 8.19
C ILE A 130 -8.14 2.06 9.04
N SER A 131 -7.76 1.17 9.95
CA SER A 131 -6.59 1.36 10.81
C SER A 131 -5.29 1.49 10.01
N GLN A 132 -5.08 0.64 9.01
CA GLN A 132 -3.92 0.73 8.12
C GLN A 132 -3.92 2.03 7.32
N THR A 133 -5.08 2.46 6.83
CA THR A 133 -5.22 3.73 6.11
C THR A 133 -4.84 4.91 7.00
N ILE A 134 -5.33 4.95 8.25
CA ILE A 134 -4.99 5.99 9.23
C ILE A 134 -3.48 6.01 9.50
N GLU A 135 -2.84 4.84 9.64
CA GLU A 135 -1.41 4.75 9.87
C GLU A 135 -0.59 5.30 8.69
N VAL A 136 -0.95 4.93 7.46
CA VAL A 136 -0.30 5.42 6.24
C VAL A 136 -0.48 6.94 6.11
N LEU A 137 -1.70 7.45 6.31
CA LEU A 137 -1.99 8.88 6.26
C LEU A 137 -1.17 9.65 7.31
N ARG A 138 -1.11 9.15 8.55
CA ARG A 138 -0.30 9.75 9.61
C ARG A 138 1.17 9.84 9.21
N LYS A 139 1.77 8.73 8.76
CA LYS A 139 3.18 8.72 8.31
C LYS A 139 3.43 9.71 7.17
N ARG A 140 2.53 9.80 6.18
CA ARG A 140 2.70 10.75 5.07
C ARG A 140 2.65 12.18 5.54
N VAL A 141 1.70 12.48 6.41
CA VAL A 141 1.51 13.82 6.95
C VAL A 141 2.69 14.25 7.83
N ASP A 142 3.23 13.35 8.65
CA ASP A 142 4.45 13.60 9.42
C ASP A 142 5.62 13.95 8.49
N ASN A 143 5.73 13.27 7.35
CA ASN A 143 6.75 13.51 6.33
C ASN A 143 6.46 14.72 5.41
N LEU A 144 5.26 15.29 5.43
CA LEU A 144 4.95 16.54 4.73
C LEU A 144 5.60 17.76 5.39
N GLY A 145 6.12 17.62 6.62
CA GLY A 145 6.66 18.73 7.40
C GLY A 145 5.58 19.57 8.08
N VAL A 146 4.37 19.03 8.19
CA VAL A 146 3.25 19.66 8.89
C VAL A 146 3.38 19.37 10.38
N VAL A 147 3.40 20.43 11.19
CA VAL A 147 3.48 20.30 12.65
C VAL A 147 2.08 20.10 13.20
N GLN A 148 1.87 19.03 13.99
CA GLN A 148 0.61 18.77 14.74
C GLN A 148 -0.62 18.42 13.89
N ALA A 149 -0.46 17.68 12.81
CA ALA A 149 -1.61 17.19 12.07
C ALA A 149 -2.46 16.20 12.87
N ILE A 150 -3.77 16.21 12.61
CA ILE A 150 -4.73 15.29 13.22
C ILE A 150 -5.20 14.33 12.15
N VAL A 151 -5.06 13.03 12.40
CA VAL A 151 -5.60 11.95 11.56
C VAL A 151 -6.41 11.04 12.46
N THR A 152 -7.73 11.14 12.37
CA THR A 152 -8.65 10.40 13.23
C THR A 152 -9.80 9.79 12.43
N ARG A 153 -10.44 8.79 13.02
CA ARG A 153 -11.61 8.15 12.43
C ARG A 153 -12.84 9.01 12.69
N LEU A 154 -13.66 9.22 11.67
CA LEU A 154 -14.95 9.90 11.74
C LEU A 154 -16.09 8.92 11.43
N GLY A 155 -16.75 8.43 12.48
CA GLY A 155 -17.76 7.38 12.38
C GLY A 155 -17.18 6.06 11.84
N ASP A 156 -18.00 5.27 11.15
CA ASP A 156 -17.58 3.94 10.68
C ASP A 156 -16.80 3.95 9.38
N LYS A 157 -17.00 4.98 8.56
CA LYS A 157 -16.62 4.99 7.13
C LYS A 157 -15.60 6.07 6.77
N TYR A 158 -15.54 7.16 7.51
CA TYR A 158 -14.73 8.31 7.13
C TYR A 158 -13.49 8.43 7.99
N ILE A 159 -12.48 9.08 7.43
CA ILE A 159 -11.26 9.48 8.13
C ILE A 159 -11.19 11.00 8.01
N TYR A 160 -11.00 11.64 9.15
CA TYR A 160 -10.87 13.07 9.26
C TYR A 160 -9.39 13.45 9.37
N VAL A 161 -8.97 14.38 8.53
CA VAL A 161 -7.58 14.85 8.43
C VAL A 161 -7.54 16.36 8.51
N GLU A 162 -6.84 16.89 9.51
CA GLU A 162 -6.49 18.31 9.63
C GLU A 162 -5.00 18.52 9.40
N LEU A 163 -4.67 19.44 8.51
CA LEU A 163 -3.28 19.79 8.18
C LEU A 163 -3.04 21.29 8.42
N PRO A 164 -2.69 21.69 9.65
CA PRO A 164 -2.46 23.10 9.99
C PRO A 164 -1.17 23.62 9.35
N GLY A 165 -1.19 24.84 8.79
CA GLY A 165 -0.01 25.46 8.19
C GLY A 165 0.42 24.90 6.84
N VAL A 166 -0.42 24.08 6.18
CA VAL A 166 -0.20 23.68 4.78
C VAL A 166 -0.48 24.86 3.85
N LEU A 167 0.52 25.22 3.04
CA LEU A 167 0.44 26.31 2.07
C LEU A 167 -0.23 25.91 0.75
N ASP A 168 -0.13 24.63 0.36
CA ASP A 168 -0.64 24.11 -0.91
C ASP A 168 -1.63 22.95 -0.68
N PRO A 169 -2.94 23.24 -0.70
CA PRO A 169 -4.00 22.26 -0.52
C PRO A 169 -3.97 21.12 -1.52
N GLU A 170 -3.75 21.42 -2.80
CA GLU A 170 -3.86 20.44 -3.88
C GLU A 170 -2.70 19.47 -3.85
N ARG A 171 -1.48 19.97 -3.60
CA ARG A 171 -0.31 19.11 -3.39
C ARG A 171 -0.49 18.19 -2.17
N ALA A 172 -1.06 18.71 -1.07
CA ALA A 172 -1.29 17.89 0.11
C ALA A 172 -2.32 16.78 -0.18
N LYS A 173 -3.42 17.09 -0.86
CA LYS A 173 -4.43 16.12 -1.33
C LYS A 173 -3.81 15.05 -2.23
N GLU A 174 -2.94 15.43 -3.16
CA GLU A 174 -2.27 14.49 -4.05
C GLU A 174 -1.40 13.49 -3.27
N ILE A 175 -0.62 13.99 -2.31
CA ILE A 175 0.31 13.17 -1.52
C ILE A 175 -0.43 12.22 -0.58
N ILE A 176 -1.49 12.68 0.09
CA ILE A 176 -2.26 11.83 1.01
C ILE A 176 -3.19 10.85 0.24
N GLY A 177 -3.66 11.24 -0.95
CA GLY A 177 -4.64 10.48 -1.74
C GLY A 177 -4.05 9.37 -2.61
N LYS A 178 -2.79 9.49 -3.08
CA LYS A 178 -2.17 8.49 -3.96
C LYS A 178 -2.00 7.13 -3.29
N THR A 179 -2.35 6.02 -3.93
CA THR A 179 -2.18 4.68 -3.34
C THR A 179 -0.72 4.30 -3.19
N ALA A 180 0.08 4.55 -4.23
CA ALA A 180 1.52 4.33 -4.27
C ALA A 180 1.95 2.87 -4.05
N LYS A 181 1.26 2.00 -4.75
CA LYS A 181 1.62 0.59 -4.84
C LYS A 181 2.90 0.46 -5.68
N LEU A 182 4.04 0.39 -4.99
CA LEU A 182 5.34 0.14 -5.58
C LEU A 182 5.59 -1.37 -5.75
N GLU A 183 5.91 -1.81 -6.96
CA GLU A 183 6.25 -3.20 -7.30
C GLU A 183 7.51 -3.22 -8.19
N PHE A 184 8.45 -4.12 -7.92
CA PHE A 184 9.56 -4.42 -8.81
C PHE A 184 9.28 -5.74 -9.51
N LEU A 185 9.00 -5.66 -10.82
CA LEU A 185 8.57 -6.81 -11.62
C LEU A 185 9.63 -7.19 -12.66
N PRO A 186 9.94 -8.49 -12.84
CA PRO A 186 10.74 -8.96 -13.96
C PRO A 186 10.07 -8.61 -15.29
N VAL A 187 10.85 -8.12 -16.25
CA VAL A 187 10.36 -7.82 -17.60
C VAL A 187 10.76 -8.96 -18.54
N LEU A 188 9.76 -9.52 -19.21
CA LEU A 188 9.94 -10.55 -20.22
C LEU A 188 10.16 -9.95 -21.60
N GLU A 189 9.38 -8.92 -21.95
CA GLU A 189 9.46 -8.26 -23.27
C GLU A 189 8.96 -6.80 -23.21
N VAL A 190 9.44 -5.97 -24.14
CA VAL A 190 9.04 -4.57 -24.31
C VAL A 190 8.64 -4.32 -25.76
N ALA A 191 7.49 -3.68 -25.98
CA ALA A 191 7.05 -3.32 -27.33
C ALA A 191 6.30 -1.98 -27.35
N LYS A 192 6.32 -1.28 -28.49
CA LYS A 192 5.51 -0.08 -28.71
C LYS A 192 4.02 -0.39 -28.89
N ASP A 193 3.70 -1.54 -29.47
CA ASP A 193 2.32 -1.97 -29.68
C ASP A 193 1.92 -3.05 -28.65
N LYS A 194 0.87 -2.75 -27.89
CA LYS A 194 0.26 -3.66 -26.91
C LYS A 194 -0.20 -4.97 -27.54
N LYS A 195 -0.58 -5.00 -28.83
CA LYS A 195 -1.06 -6.21 -29.52
C LYS A 195 0.02 -7.28 -29.62
N VAL A 196 1.26 -6.88 -29.93
CA VAL A 196 2.42 -7.79 -30.02
C VAL A 196 2.63 -8.53 -28.70
N LEU A 197 2.55 -7.81 -27.58
CA LEU A 197 2.70 -8.40 -26.25
C LEU A 197 1.54 -9.30 -25.87
N LYS A 198 0.32 -9.06 -26.36
CA LYS A 198 -0.84 -9.93 -26.09
C LYS A 198 -0.65 -11.33 -26.67
N GLU A 199 -0.03 -11.43 -27.85
CA GLU A 199 0.26 -12.74 -28.47
C GLU A 199 1.34 -13.48 -27.69
N LEU A 200 2.40 -12.78 -27.27
CA LEU A 200 3.46 -13.36 -26.44
C LEU A 200 2.96 -13.77 -25.05
N ALA A 201 2.08 -12.97 -24.44
CA ALA A 201 1.52 -13.24 -23.12
C ALA A 201 0.80 -14.59 -23.04
N ARG A 202 0.25 -15.11 -24.16
CA ARG A 202 -0.41 -16.43 -24.20
C ARG A 202 0.55 -17.59 -23.94
N LYS A 203 1.86 -17.40 -24.14
CA LYS A 203 2.88 -18.42 -23.93
C LYS A 203 3.31 -18.53 -22.46
N TYR A 204 3.05 -17.50 -21.67
CA TYR A 204 3.47 -17.42 -20.28
C TYR A 204 2.27 -17.54 -19.34
N LYS A 205 2.49 -18.15 -18.18
CA LYS A 205 1.52 -18.11 -17.07
C LYS A 205 1.88 -16.92 -16.17
N ASN A 206 0.88 -16.33 -15.51
CA ASN A 206 1.10 -15.30 -14.48
C ASN A 206 1.86 -14.06 -14.99
N VAL A 207 1.44 -13.54 -16.14
CA VAL A 207 2.00 -12.31 -16.72
C VAL A 207 0.94 -11.24 -16.88
N LYS A 208 1.34 -9.97 -16.83
CA LYS A 208 0.49 -8.81 -17.12
C LYS A 208 1.21 -7.86 -18.07
N ILE A 209 0.44 -7.10 -18.85
CA ILE A 209 0.97 -6.05 -19.71
C ILE A 209 0.71 -4.72 -19.03
N LEU A 210 1.77 -3.97 -18.75
CA LEU A 210 1.72 -2.64 -18.19
C LEU A 210 2.15 -1.59 -19.21
N GLU A 211 1.63 -0.38 -19.07
CA GLU A 211 2.05 0.77 -19.86
C GLU A 211 3.13 1.55 -19.09
N GLY A 212 4.15 2.02 -19.80
CA GLY A 212 5.20 2.86 -19.25
C GLY A 212 5.03 4.33 -19.60
N ASP A 213 5.61 5.18 -18.75
CA ASP A 213 5.60 6.64 -18.95
C ASP A 213 6.51 7.09 -20.12
N ASP A 214 7.29 6.17 -20.67
CA ASP A 214 8.09 6.34 -21.87
C ASP A 214 7.31 6.01 -23.17
N GLY A 215 6.04 5.62 -23.06
CA GLY A 215 5.17 5.27 -24.18
C GLY A 215 5.34 3.85 -24.70
N PHE A 216 6.10 3.00 -24.01
CA PHE A 216 6.21 1.57 -24.30
C PHE A 216 5.26 0.74 -23.43
N TYR A 217 4.96 -0.47 -23.91
CA TYR A 217 4.31 -1.49 -23.11
C TYR A 217 5.32 -2.54 -22.67
N TYR A 218 5.09 -3.07 -21.47
CA TYR A 218 5.97 -4.01 -20.79
C TYR A 218 5.20 -5.27 -20.44
N LEU A 219 5.66 -6.41 -20.95
CA LEU A 219 5.18 -7.72 -20.51
C LEU A 219 6.00 -8.10 -19.28
N VAL A 220 5.33 -8.17 -18.13
CA VAL A 220 5.95 -8.41 -16.83
C VAL A 220 5.32 -9.60 -16.14
N GLU A 221 6.09 -10.25 -15.26
CA GLU A 221 5.53 -11.25 -14.35
C GLU A 221 4.60 -10.58 -13.32
N THR A 222 3.61 -11.32 -12.84
CA THR A 222 2.68 -10.81 -11.81
C THR A 222 3.25 -10.91 -10.39
N SER A 223 4.31 -11.70 -10.19
CA SER A 223 4.95 -11.85 -8.88
C SER A 223 6.05 -10.79 -8.70
N PRO A 224 5.93 -9.88 -7.73
CA PRO A 224 6.97 -8.89 -7.47
C PRO A 224 8.16 -9.50 -6.73
N VAL A 225 9.36 -9.08 -7.14
CA VAL A 225 10.62 -9.43 -6.47
C VAL A 225 10.69 -8.75 -5.10
N ILE A 226 10.35 -7.46 -5.08
CA ILE A 226 10.18 -6.62 -3.90
C ILE A 226 9.01 -5.65 -4.11
N THR A 227 8.41 -5.18 -3.01
CA THR A 227 7.31 -4.21 -3.04
C THR A 227 7.60 -3.01 -2.14
N GLY A 228 6.70 -2.01 -2.15
CA GLY A 228 6.74 -0.85 -1.26
C GLY A 228 6.87 -1.20 0.24
N SER A 229 6.32 -2.33 0.69
CA SER A 229 6.42 -2.76 2.10
C SER A 229 7.77 -3.33 2.49
N ASP A 230 8.63 -3.64 1.51
CA ASP A 230 9.99 -4.14 1.73
C ASP A 230 10.99 -3.00 1.98
N LEU A 231 10.58 -1.74 1.78
CA LEU A 231 11.43 -0.57 1.98
C LEU A 231 11.49 -0.20 3.47
N THR A 232 12.69 0.07 3.96
CA THR A 232 12.91 0.67 5.29
C THR A 232 13.05 2.17 5.23
N ASP A 233 13.50 2.73 4.10
CA ASP A 233 13.60 4.17 3.90
C ASP A 233 13.56 4.54 2.41
N ALA A 234 13.18 5.78 2.13
CA ALA A 234 13.23 6.40 0.80
C ALA A 234 13.72 7.85 0.93
N TYR A 235 14.57 8.33 0.03
CA TYR A 235 15.16 9.66 0.16
C TYR A 235 15.40 10.32 -1.20
N PRO A 236 15.41 11.67 -1.28
CA PRO A 236 15.79 12.35 -2.51
C PRO A 236 17.23 12.00 -2.87
N SER A 237 17.46 11.68 -4.13
CA SER A 237 18.77 11.34 -4.65
C SER A 237 18.94 11.90 -6.06
N SER A 238 20.02 11.54 -6.72
CA SER A 238 20.26 11.87 -8.12
C SER A 238 20.88 10.67 -8.83
N ASP A 239 20.59 10.52 -10.11
CA ASP A 239 21.22 9.49 -10.92
C ASP A 239 22.67 9.87 -11.28
N SER A 240 23.37 8.99 -11.99
CA SER A 240 24.77 9.21 -12.42
C SER A 240 24.98 10.45 -13.30
N PHE A 241 23.90 11.01 -13.86
CA PHE A 241 23.92 12.22 -14.69
C PHE A 241 23.46 13.47 -13.93
N GLY A 242 23.26 13.36 -12.62
CA GLY A 242 22.77 14.46 -11.77
C GLY A 242 21.28 14.76 -11.91
N ARG A 243 20.49 13.87 -12.55
CA ARG A 243 19.04 14.06 -12.69
C ARG A 243 18.31 13.63 -11.41
N PRO A 244 17.20 14.29 -11.04
CA PRO A 244 16.44 13.93 -9.84
C PRO A 244 16.00 12.46 -9.84
N ALA A 245 16.22 11.79 -8.71
CA ALA A 245 15.87 10.38 -8.53
C ALA A 245 15.45 10.09 -7.08
N VAL A 246 14.87 8.91 -6.83
CA VAL A 246 14.52 8.47 -5.47
C VAL A 246 15.42 7.33 -5.06
N GLY A 247 16.23 7.54 -4.03
CA GLY A 247 16.97 6.47 -3.38
C GLY A 247 16.06 5.68 -2.44
N PHE A 248 16.32 4.39 -2.29
CA PHE A 248 15.62 3.53 -1.32
C PHE A 248 16.58 2.60 -0.59
N SER A 249 16.17 2.17 0.59
CA SER A 249 16.83 1.12 1.38
C SER A 249 15.82 0.00 1.68
N LEU A 250 16.28 -1.24 1.66
CA LEU A 250 15.46 -2.44 1.87
C LEU A 250 15.67 -3.04 3.26
N SER A 251 14.66 -3.78 3.72
CA SER A 251 14.79 -4.62 4.90
C SER A 251 15.84 -5.73 4.67
N PRO A 252 16.44 -6.29 5.74
CA PRO A 252 17.41 -7.39 5.60
C PRO A 252 16.85 -8.60 4.85
N GLU A 253 15.58 -8.96 5.08
CA GLU A 253 14.92 -10.07 4.39
C GLU A 253 14.73 -9.77 2.90
N ALA A 254 14.28 -8.57 2.57
CA ALA A 254 14.08 -8.16 1.18
C ALA A 254 15.40 -8.02 0.43
N SER A 255 16.44 -7.49 1.08
CA SER A 255 17.79 -7.36 0.53
C SER A 255 18.34 -8.70 0.08
N LYS A 256 18.13 -9.78 0.85
CA LYS A 256 18.56 -11.13 0.47
C LYS A 256 17.83 -11.64 -0.78
N ARG A 257 16.50 -11.46 -0.84
CA ARG A 257 15.69 -11.86 -2.02
C ARG A 257 16.10 -11.08 -3.26
N PHE A 258 16.25 -9.77 -3.12
CA PHE A 258 16.63 -8.87 -4.20
C PHE A 258 18.05 -9.15 -4.72
N ALA A 259 19.00 -9.40 -3.82
CA ALA A 259 20.36 -9.77 -4.17
C ALA A 259 20.43 -11.11 -4.90
N HIS A 260 19.64 -12.10 -4.47
CA HIS A 260 19.58 -13.38 -5.16
C HIS A 260 18.98 -13.23 -6.57
N PHE A 261 17.88 -12.49 -6.69
CA PHE A 261 17.22 -12.25 -7.97
C PHE A 261 18.12 -11.50 -8.96
N THR A 262 18.70 -10.38 -8.54
CA THR A 262 19.55 -9.55 -9.41
C THR A 262 20.83 -10.27 -9.84
N GLN A 263 21.39 -11.14 -8.99
CA GLN A 263 22.56 -11.96 -9.33
C GLN A 263 22.29 -12.93 -10.50
N THR A 264 21.09 -13.51 -10.56
CA THR A 264 20.73 -14.51 -11.58
C THR A 264 20.12 -13.89 -12.84
N HIS A 265 19.78 -12.59 -12.81
CA HIS A 265 19.08 -11.88 -13.88
C HIS A 265 19.89 -10.70 -14.45
N ILE A 266 21.23 -10.76 -14.39
CA ILE A 266 22.11 -9.76 -15.02
C ILE A 266 21.83 -9.70 -16.52
N GLY A 267 21.74 -8.48 -17.07
CA GLY A 267 21.38 -8.22 -18.46
C GLY A 267 19.88 -8.26 -18.76
N LYS A 268 19.03 -8.61 -17.78
CA LYS A 268 17.57 -8.56 -17.90
C LYS A 268 17.02 -7.23 -17.39
N ARG A 269 15.84 -6.85 -17.87
CA ARG A 269 15.13 -5.64 -17.43
C ARG A 269 14.30 -5.93 -16.20
N MET A 270 14.19 -4.94 -15.32
CA MET A 270 13.33 -4.96 -14.15
C MET A 270 12.49 -3.69 -14.15
N ALA A 271 11.18 -3.85 -14.23
CA ALA A 271 10.24 -2.75 -14.21
C ALA A 271 10.01 -2.30 -12.77
N ILE A 272 10.13 -1.00 -12.55
CA ILE A 272 9.71 -0.32 -11.34
C ILE A 272 8.33 0.25 -11.63
N VAL A 273 7.34 -0.31 -10.97
CA VAL A 273 5.92 -0.06 -11.22
C VAL A 273 5.34 0.72 -10.05
N LEU A 274 4.66 1.82 -10.36
CA LEU A 274 3.88 2.59 -9.41
C LEU A 274 2.44 2.66 -9.91
N ASP A 275 1.49 2.17 -9.10
CA ASP A 275 0.06 2.23 -9.39
C ASP A 275 -0.30 1.65 -10.78
N ASN A 276 0.28 0.47 -11.10
CA ASN A 276 0.15 -0.25 -12.38
C ASN A 276 0.70 0.49 -13.62
N ARG A 277 1.55 1.51 -13.44
CA ARG A 277 2.32 2.13 -14.53
C ARG A 277 3.81 1.89 -14.35
N VAL A 278 4.52 1.61 -15.44
CA VAL A 278 5.97 1.43 -15.43
C VAL A 278 6.62 2.81 -15.44
N VAL A 279 7.25 3.18 -14.32
CA VAL A 279 7.95 4.45 -14.18
C VAL A 279 9.34 4.37 -14.81
N SER A 280 10.01 3.22 -14.65
CA SER A 280 11.25 2.90 -15.34
C SER A 280 11.46 1.40 -15.43
N ALA A 281 12.27 0.96 -16.40
CA ALA A 281 12.61 -0.43 -16.59
C ALA A 281 14.12 -0.61 -16.89
N PRO A 282 15.01 -0.29 -15.93
CA PRO A 282 16.45 -0.40 -16.12
C PRO A 282 16.89 -1.86 -16.33
N ILE A 283 18.05 -2.01 -16.97
CA ILE A 283 18.75 -3.29 -17.11
C ILE A 283 19.54 -3.54 -15.83
N ILE A 284 19.44 -4.75 -15.27
CA ILE A 284 20.23 -5.20 -14.13
C ILE A 284 21.68 -5.37 -14.58
N GLN A 285 22.59 -4.55 -14.05
CA GLN A 285 24.01 -4.57 -14.44
C GLN A 285 24.87 -5.40 -13.50
N ALA A 286 24.45 -5.51 -12.23
CA ALA A 286 25.18 -6.22 -11.20
C ALA A 286 24.21 -6.69 -10.10
N LYS A 287 24.72 -7.50 -9.19
CA LYS A 287 24.03 -7.88 -7.96
C LYS A 287 23.81 -6.64 -7.07
N ILE A 288 22.57 -6.41 -6.66
CA ILE A 288 22.17 -5.29 -5.81
C ILE A 288 21.71 -5.83 -4.46
N TYR A 289 22.26 -5.30 -3.37
CA TYR A 289 21.96 -5.75 -2.02
C TYR A 289 20.78 -4.98 -1.40
N ASP A 290 21.09 -3.94 -0.65
CA ASP A 290 20.17 -3.25 0.26
C ASP A 290 19.68 -1.91 -0.26
N LYS A 291 20.42 -1.27 -1.18
CA LYS A 291 20.13 0.08 -1.68
C LYS A 291 20.01 0.12 -3.19
N GLY A 292 19.14 0.99 -3.67
CA GLY A 292 18.98 1.27 -5.09
C GLY A 292 18.42 2.67 -5.34
N ILE A 293 18.36 3.01 -6.62
CA ILE A 293 17.84 4.30 -7.09
C ILE A 293 16.73 4.03 -8.11
N ILE A 294 15.55 4.59 -7.85
CA ILE A 294 14.45 4.67 -8.80
C ILE A 294 14.73 5.88 -9.69
N THR A 295 15.11 5.61 -10.92
CA THR A 295 15.30 6.64 -11.96
C THR A 295 14.00 6.83 -12.74
N GLY A 296 13.86 8.01 -13.34
CA GLY A 296 12.67 8.39 -14.09
C GLY A 296 12.78 9.83 -14.60
N ARG A 297 11.76 10.29 -15.32
CA ARG A 297 11.65 11.69 -15.75
C ARG A 297 11.02 12.53 -14.63
N PHE A 298 11.65 12.56 -13.46
CA PHE A 298 11.13 13.27 -12.30
C PHE A 298 11.63 14.71 -12.25
N THR A 299 10.73 15.60 -11.85
CA THR A 299 11.06 16.92 -11.34
C THR A 299 11.54 16.83 -9.88
N PRO A 300 12.30 17.81 -9.36
CA PRO A 300 12.67 17.84 -7.95
C PRO A 300 11.47 17.80 -7.00
N GLN A 301 10.33 18.35 -7.43
CA GLN A 301 9.11 18.38 -6.64
C GLN A 301 8.41 17.01 -6.61
N GLU A 302 8.37 16.29 -7.73
CA GLU A 302 7.87 14.92 -7.79
C GLU A 302 8.72 13.96 -6.95
N VAL A 303 10.04 14.12 -6.94
CA VAL A 303 10.93 13.34 -6.06
C VAL A 303 10.56 13.54 -4.59
N LYS A 304 10.38 14.81 -4.16
CA LYS A 304 9.96 15.10 -2.78
C LYS A 304 8.61 14.45 -2.46
N ASN A 305 7.64 14.56 -3.36
CA ASN A 305 6.30 13.99 -3.16
C ASN A 305 6.37 12.45 -3.09
N LEU A 306 7.09 11.82 -4.01
CA LEU A 306 7.25 10.37 -4.07
C LEU A 306 7.96 9.83 -2.83
N VAL A 307 8.98 10.52 -2.32
CA VAL A 307 9.66 10.15 -1.07
C VAL A 307 8.68 10.11 0.11
N VAL A 308 7.86 11.15 0.28
CA VAL A 308 6.84 11.20 1.35
C VAL A 308 5.88 10.02 1.25
N ILE A 309 5.42 9.77 0.02
CA ILE A 309 4.50 8.70 -0.30
C ILE A 309 5.10 7.32 0.02
N LEU A 310 6.33 7.05 -0.41
CA LEU A 310 7.02 5.77 -0.20
C LEU A 310 7.35 5.52 1.28
N LYS A 311 7.75 6.56 2.02
CA LYS A 311 7.93 6.50 3.49
C LYS A 311 6.63 6.20 4.23
N GLY A 312 5.51 6.73 3.72
CA GLY A 312 4.18 6.46 4.24
C GLY A 312 3.72 5.01 4.03
N GLY A 313 4.22 4.38 2.96
CA GLY A 313 3.77 3.07 2.50
C GLY A 313 2.58 3.15 1.56
N ALA A 314 2.22 1.99 1.01
CA ALA A 314 1.09 1.85 0.11
C ALA A 314 -0.23 1.88 0.88
N LEU A 315 -1.21 2.61 0.36
CA LEU A 315 -2.57 2.55 0.89
C LEU A 315 -3.18 1.17 0.62
N PRO A 316 -3.96 0.62 1.56
CA PRO A 316 -4.60 -0.67 1.38
C PRO A 316 -5.77 -0.61 0.38
N THR A 317 -6.24 0.60 0.05
CA THR A 317 -7.32 0.85 -0.90
C THR A 317 -7.27 2.27 -1.45
N ASP A 318 -7.90 2.50 -2.59
CA ASP A 318 -8.16 3.83 -3.12
C ASP A 318 -8.96 4.67 -2.12
N LEU A 319 -8.76 5.98 -2.15
CA LEU A 319 -9.46 6.95 -1.33
C LEU A 319 -10.35 7.83 -2.21
N LYS A 320 -11.50 8.25 -1.67
CA LYS A 320 -12.25 9.39 -2.19
C LYS A 320 -12.06 10.55 -1.22
N ILE A 321 -11.73 11.72 -1.77
CA ILE A 321 -11.53 12.99 -1.07
C ILE A 321 -12.64 13.94 -1.49
#